data_AF-A0A2H1VYB6-F1
#
_entry.id   AF-A0A2H1VYB6-F1
#
_cell.length_a   1.000
_cell.length_b   1.000
_cell.length_c   1.000
_cell.angle_alpha   90.00
_cell.angle_beta   90.00
_cell.angle_gamma   90.00
#
_symmetry.space_group_name_H-M   'P 1'
#
loop_
_entity.id
_entity.type
_entity.pdbx_description
1 polymer ?
#
loop_
_entity_poly.entity_id
_entity_poly.type
_entity_poly.pdbx_seq_one_letter_code
_entity_poly.pdbx_strand_id
1 'polypeptide(L)'
;EKNSFLNYNVSCILTLPPYQRQGYGRLLIDFSYLLTKEEGKVGSPETPLSDLGLISYRSYWKEALLKRLCSAPGPTLCIRDLSKDLAIASSDIVSTLQERGLMKYWKGKHIVLKKQEVLEEVSRRAARARCVDPACLRWWGGGPAPAR
;
A
#
# COMPACT_ATOMS: atom_id res chain seq x y z
N GLU A 1 8.45 -3.47 -14.33
CA GLU A 1 9.23 -4.16 -15.38
C GLU A 1 8.73 -5.59 -15.55
N LYS A 2 9.00 -6.27 -16.69
CA LYS A 2 8.59 -7.68 -16.85
C LYS A 2 9.31 -8.60 -15.86
N ASN A 3 10.58 -8.33 -15.59
CA ASN A 3 11.38 -8.98 -14.55
C ASN A 3 12.10 -7.89 -13.76
N SER A 4 11.73 -7.70 -12.49
CA SER A 4 12.40 -6.76 -11.60
C SER A 4 13.09 -7.53 -10.47
N PHE A 5 14.42 -7.47 -10.41
CA PHE A 5 15.21 -8.16 -9.38
C PHE A 5 14.94 -7.61 -7.97
N LEU A 6 14.51 -6.35 -7.88
CA LEU A 6 14.22 -5.65 -6.63
C LEU A 6 12.71 -5.69 -6.27
N ASN A 7 11.92 -6.46 -7.02
CA ASN A 7 10.46 -6.53 -6.88
C ASN A 7 9.79 -5.14 -6.98
N TYR A 8 10.26 -4.30 -7.89
CA TYR A 8 9.57 -3.05 -8.17
C TYR A 8 8.27 -3.31 -8.94
N ASN A 9 7.15 -2.92 -8.33
CA ASN A 9 5.83 -3.06 -8.94
C ASN A 9 5.49 -1.89 -9.87
N VAL A 10 6.21 -0.77 -9.75
CA VAL A 10 6.05 0.43 -10.58
C VAL A 10 7.43 0.98 -10.92
N SER A 11 7.70 1.16 -12.21
CA SER A 11 8.88 1.90 -12.68
C SER A 11 8.59 3.39 -12.77
N CYS A 12 7.56 3.76 -13.53
CA CYS A 12 7.10 5.15 -13.66
C CYS A 12 5.58 5.22 -13.47
N ILE A 13 5.11 6.28 -12.81
CA ILE A 13 3.69 6.59 -12.65
C ILE A 13 3.46 8.07 -12.95
N LEU A 14 2.42 8.34 -13.74
CA LEU A 14 2.08 9.70 -14.14
C LEU A 14 0.57 9.88 -14.13
N THR A 15 0.14 11.01 -13.58
CA THR A 15 -1.17 11.59 -13.87
C THR A 15 -0.93 12.84 -14.70
N LEU A 16 -1.55 12.92 -15.88
CA LEU A 16 -1.39 14.08 -16.75
C LEU A 16 -1.74 15.37 -15.99
N PRO A 17 -1.01 16.49 -16.22
CA PRO A 17 -1.21 17.74 -15.51
C PRO A 17 -2.68 18.19 -15.32
N PRO A 18 -3.56 18.20 -16.35
CA PRO A 18 -4.95 18.63 -16.18
C PRO A 18 -5.79 17.73 -15.25
N TYR A 19 -5.35 16.50 -15.01
CA TYR A 19 -6.05 15.50 -14.19
C TYR A 19 -5.42 15.31 -12.80
N GLN A 20 -4.38 16.07 -12.45
CA GLN A 20 -3.78 15.99 -11.13
C GLN A 20 -4.76 16.44 -10.03
N ARG A 21 -4.56 15.94 -8.80
CA ARG A 21 -5.39 16.23 -7.61
C ARG A 21 -6.87 15.79 -7.71
N GLN A 22 -7.27 15.08 -8.76
CA GLN A 22 -8.62 14.51 -8.92
C GLN A 22 -8.75 13.05 -8.43
N GLY A 23 -7.70 12.51 -7.79
CA GLY A 23 -7.68 11.15 -7.24
C GLY A 23 -7.13 10.07 -8.17
N TYR A 24 -6.85 10.37 -9.45
CA TYR A 24 -6.33 9.36 -10.39
C TYR A 24 -4.97 8.79 -10.00
N GLY A 25 -4.05 9.63 -9.50
CA GLY A 25 -2.75 9.14 -9.02
C GLY A 25 -2.90 8.11 -7.90
N ARG A 26 -3.86 8.31 -6.99
CA ARG A 26 -4.18 7.35 -5.93
C ARG A 26 -4.74 6.05 -6.50
N LEU A 27 -5.63 6.14 -7.49
CA LEU A 27 -6.23 4.99 -8.15
C LEU A 27 -5.18 4.15 -8.93
N LEU A 28 -4.21 4.81 -9.56
CA LEU A 28 -3.11 4.14 -10.25
C LEU A 28 -2.18 3.38 -9.27
N ILE A 29 -1.88 3.97 -8.11
CA ILE A 29 -1.13 3.28 -7.04
C ILE A 29 -1.94 2.10 -6.48
N ASP A 30 -3.25 2.28 -6.29
CA ASP A 30 -4.11 1.19 -5.81
C ASP A 30 -4.16 0.02 -6.79
N PHE A 31 -4.23 0.32 -8.09
CA PHE A 31 -4.18 -0.68 -9.14
C PHE A 31 -2.84 -1.43 -9.19
N SER A 32 -1.70 -0.75 -9.01
CA SER A 32 -0.39 -1.42 -9.01
C SER A 32 -0.24 -2.41 -7.85
N TYR A 33 -0.72 -2.05 -6.66
CA TYR A 33 -0.74 -2.97 -5.51
C TYR A 33 -1.77 -4.08 -5.65
N LEU A 34 -2.90 -3.83 -6.33
CA LEU A 34 -3.86 -4.89 -6.66
C LEU A 34 -3.21 -5.97 -7.53
N LEU A 35 -2.48 -5.58 -8.59
CA LEU A 35 -1.72 -6.53 -9.40
C LEU A 35 -0.65 -7.27 -8.58
N THR A 36 0.05 -6.55 -7.70
CA THR A 36 1.09 -7.15 -6.83
C THR A 36 0.48 -8.23 -5.92
N LYS A 37 -0.73 -7.99 -5.39
CA LYS A 37 -1.49 -8.97 -4.59
C LYS A 37 -1.93 -10.17 -5.41
N GLU A 38 -2.43 -9.95 -6.61
CA GLU A 38 -2.86 -11.04 -7.51
C GLU A 38 -1.69 -11.94 -7.90
N GLU A 39 -0.49 -11.38 -8.01
CA GLU A 39 0.74 -12.14 -8.24
C GLU A 39 1.30 -12.82 -6.97
N GLY A 40 0.70 -12.62 -5.80
CA GLY A 40 1.18 -13.17 -4.52
C GLY A 40 2.54 -12.63 -4.08
N LYS A 41 2.92 -11.44 -4.55
CA LYS A 41 4.22 -10.80 -4.29
C LYS A 41 4.10 -9.66 -3.30
N VAL A 42 5.25 -9.13 -2.90
CA VAL A 42 5.38 -7.83 -2.21
C VAL A 42 6.15 -6.88 -3.11
N GLY A 43 5.81 -5.61 -3.10
CA GLY A 43 6.41 -4.63 -3.99
C GLY A 43 6.57 -3.24 -3.39
N SER A 44 7.44 -2.48 -4.04
CA SER A 44 7.74 -1.08 -3.76
C SER A 44 7.89 -0.33 -5.09
N PRO A 45 7.64 0.98 -5.17
CA PRO A 45 8.00 1.73 -6.37
C PRO A 45 9.52 1.81 -6.55
N GLU A 46 9.96 1.95 -7.80
CA GLU A 46 11.35 2.26 -8.12
C GLU A 46 11.77 3.60 -7.51
N THR A 47 13.02 3.66 -7.04
CA THR A 47 13.62 4.85 -6.43
C THR A 47 14.70 5.45 -7.33
N PRO A 48 14.89 6.78 -7.37
CA PRO A 48 14.24 7.79 -6.53
C PRO A 48 12.83 8.18 -7.01
N LEU A 49 11.93 8.45 -6.06
CA LEU A 49 10.60 9.00 -6.33
C LEU A 49 10.67 10.52 -6.55
N SER A 50 9.76 11.06 -7.37
CA SER A 50 9.50 12.51 -7.42
C SER A 50 8.83 12.98 -6.11
N ASP A 51 8.93 14.27 -5.78
CA ASP A 51 8.30 14.84 -4.56
C ASP A 51 6.79 14.53 -4.49
N LEU A 52 6.08 14.72 -5.60
CA LEU A 52 4.66 14.41 -5.70
C LEU A 52 4.39 12.91 -5.57
N GLY A 53 5.27 12.08 -6.15
CA GLY A 53 5.21 10.61 -6.03
C GLY A 53 5.37 10.18 -4.58
N LEU A 54 6.40 10.67 -3.88
CA LEU A 54 6.69 10.35 -2.49
C LEU A 54 5.54 10.73 -1.56
N ILE A 55 4.95 11.93 -1.73
CA ILE A 55 3.77 12.35 -0.97
C ILE A 55 2.59 11.40 -1.23
N SER A 56 2.38 11.02 -2.48
CA SER A 56 1.27 10.15 -2.88
C SER A 56 1.41 8.73 -2.31
N TYR A 57 2.61 8.13 -2.39
CA TYR A 57 2.90 6.81 -1.84
C TYR A 57 2.82 6.79 -0.30
N ARG A 58 3.41 7.77 0.39
CA ARG A 58 3.28 7.89 1.86
C ARG A 58 1.82 8.01 2.29
N SER A 59 1.02 8.78 1.56
CA SER A 59 -0.42 8.89 1.84
C SER A 59 -1.16 7.57 1.61
N TYR A 60 -0.83 6.85 0.52
CA TYR A 60 -1.38 5.53 0.20
C TYR A 60 -1.05 4.50 1.29
N TRP A 61 0.25 4.30 1.60
CA TRP A 61 0.71 3.31 2.57
C TRP A 61 0.14 3.55 3.95
N LYS A 62 0.11 4.81 4.39
CA LYS A 62 -0.51 5.20 5.64
C LYS A 62 -1.97 4.74 5.72
N GLU A 63 -2.75 5.01 4.68
CA GLU A 63 -4.16 4.63 4.67
C GLU A 63 -4.35 3.11 4.61
N ALA A 64 -3.57 2.41 3.77
CA ALA A 64 -3.60 0.95 3.66
C ALA A 64 -3.26 0.28 5.00
N LEU A 65 -2.19 0.73 5.66
CA LEU A 65 -1.80 0.25 6.99
C LEU A 65 -2.89 0.50 8.01
N LEU A 66 -3.39 1.73 8.11
CA LEU A 66 -4.39 2.07 9.12
C LEU A 66 -5.70 1.30 8.92
N LYS A 67 -6.16 1.12 7.67
CA LYS A 67 -7.29 0.25 7.36
C LYS A 67 -7.07 -1.17 7.85
N ARG A 68 -5.85 -1.72 7.66
CA ARG A 68 -5.50 -3.05 8.16
C ARG A 68 -5.39 -3.12 9.68
N LEU A 69 -4.87 -2.08 10.33
CA LEU A 69 -4.81 -1.98 11.79
C LEU A 69 -6.20 -1.93 12.42
N CYS A 70 -7.17 -1.25 11.78
CA CYS A 70 -8.57 -1.20 12.20
C CYS A 70 -9.25 -2.57 12.13
N SER A 71 -9.01 -3.33 11.05
CA SER A 71 -9.70 -4.61 10.82
C SER A 71 -9.09 -5.79 11.58
N ALA A 72 -7.87 -5.66 12.10
CA ALA A 72 -7.17 -6.75 12.76
C ALA A 72 -7.66 -6.97 14.21
N PRO A 73 -8.25 -8.14 14.53
CA PRO A 73 -8.56 -8.51 15.91
C PRO A 73 -7.27 -8.91 16.62
N GLY A 74 -6.85 -8.14 17.61
CA GLY A 74 -5.73 -8.50 18.48
C GLY A 74 -4.71 -7.38 18.73
N PRO A 75 -3.92 -7.50 19.81
CA PRO A 75 -2.98 -6.47 20.26
C PRO A 75 -1.64 -6.48 19.51
N THR A 76 -1.28 -7.58 18.85
CA THR A 76 0.04 -7.75 18.24
C THR A 76 -0.08 -8.00 16.74
N LEU A 77 0.50 -7.10 15.95
CA LEU A 77 0.62 -7.24 14.51
C LEU A 77 2.09 -7.37 14.12
N CYS A 78 2.39 -8.38 13.31
CA CYS A 78 3.73 -8.62 12.80
C CYS A 78 3.92 -7.84 11.48
N ILE A 79 5.09 -7.20 11.32
CA ILE A 79 5.45 -6.48 10.08
C ILE A 79 5.41 -7.41 8.87
N ARG A 80 5.84 -8.67 9.04
CA ARG A 80 5.83 -9.69 7.98
C ARG A 80 4.41 -9.97 7.49
N ASP A 81 3.46 -10.06 8.40
CA ASP A 81 2.06 -10.35 8.06
C ASP A 81 1.43 -9.13 7.38
N LEU A 82 1.71 -7.92 7.88
CA LEU A 82 1.30 -6.66 7.22
C LEU A 82 1.87 -6.54 5.79
N SER A 83 3.13 -6.92 5.61
CA SER A 83 3.80 -6.88 4.31
C SER A 83 3.13 -7.82 3.30
N LYS A 84 2.81 -9.04 3.71
CA LYS A 84 2.08 -10.02 2.89
C LYS A 84 0.64 -9.57 2.60
N ASP A 85 -0.11 -9.18 3.63
CA ASP A 85 -1.52 -8.79 3.51
C ASP A 85 -1.71 -7.57 2.61
N LEU A 86 -0.80 -6.60 2.70
CA LEU A 86 -0.88 -5.35 1.94
C LEU A 86 -0.12 -5.40 0.62
N ALA A 87 0.69 -6.42 0.38
CA ALA A 87 1.66 -6.51 -0.72
C ALA A 87 2.67 -5.33 -0.76
N ILE A 88 2.89 -4.68 0.38
CA ILE A 88 3.82 -3.56 0.53
C ILE A 88 5.14 -4.08 1.11
N ALA A 89 6.27 -3.62 0.60
CA ALA A 89 7.58 -3.97 1.14
C ALA A 89 7.70 -3.63 2.63
N SER A 90 8.39 -4.48 3.39
CA SER A 90 8.51 -4.30 4.84
C SER A 90 9.24 -3.01 5.21
N SER A 91 10.18 -2.55 4.37
CA SER A 91 10.86 -1.25 4.51
C SER A 91 9.87 -0.07 4.50
N ASP A 92 8.92 -0.08 3.57
CA ASP A 92 7.92 0.98 3.40
C ASP A 92 6.91 0.99 4.54
N ILE A 93 6.59 -0.19 5.08
CA ILE A 93 5.76 -0.32 6.28
C ILE A 93 6.48 0.26 7.50
N VAL A 94 7.74 -0.10 7.70
CA VAL A 94 8.54 0.37 8.84
C VAL A 94 8.70 1.89 8.77
N SER A 95 9.09 2.44 7.61
CA SER A 95 9.25 3.88 7.44
C SER A 95 7.93 4.62 7.70
N THR A 96 6.82 4.12 7.17
CA THR A 96 5.50 4.73 7.38
C THR A 96 5.08 4.69 8.85
N LEU A 97 5.29 3.58 9.56
CA LEU A 97 4.93 3.48 10.97
C LEU A 97 5.82 4.35 11.87
N GLN A 98 7.11 4.45 11.55
CA GLN A 98 8.06 5.33 12.26
C GLN A 98 7.70 6.81 12.07
N GLU A 99 7.45 7.25 10.84
CA GLU A 99 7.07 8.64 10.52
C GLU A 99 5.79 9.09 11.25
N ARG A 100 4.88 8.17 11.55
CA ARG A 100 3.62 8.47 12.25
C ARG A 100 3.69 8.25 13.77
N GLY A 101 4.85 7.83 14.30
CA GLY A 101 4.99 7.49 15.72
C GLY A 101 4.05 6.36 16.16
N LEU A 102 3.73 5.45 15.23
CA LEU A 102 2.90 4.27 15.46
C LEU A 102 3.74 3.02 15.69
N MET A 103 5.05 3.17 15.85
CA MET A 103 5.99 2.09 16.11
C MET A 103 6.95 2.51 17.22
N LYS A 104 7.19 1.60 18.15
CA LYS A 104 8.22 1.74 19.20
C LYS A 104 9.10 0.50 19.23
N TYR A 105 10.35 0.69 19.61
CA TYR A 105 11.23 -0.42 19.91
C TYR A 105 11.22 -0.67 21.42
N TRP A 106 10.94 -1.90 21.83
CA TRP A 106 10.84 -2.27 23.24
C TRP A 106 11.39 -3.69 23.45
N LYS A 107 12.35 -3.84 24.36
CA LYS A 107 12.98 -5.14 24.70
C LYS A 107 13.38 -5.98 23.48
N GLY A 108 14.02 -5.37 22.49
CA GLY A 108 14.46 -6.09 21.28
C GLY A 108 13.38 -6.31 20.22
N LYS A 109 12.15 -5.84 20.43
CA LYS A 109 11.02 -6.04 19.53
C LYS A 109 10.41 -4.73 19.06
N HIS A 110 9.98 -4.70 17.82
CA HIS A 110 9.15 -3.61 17.31
C HIS A 110 7.68 -3.84 17.69
N ILE A 111 7.09 -2.86 18.34
CA ILE A 111 5.68 -2.86 18.77
C ILE A 111 4.94 -1.81 17.95
N VAL A 112 3.85 -2.24 17.29
CA VAL A 112 2.92 -1.36 16.58
C VAL A 112 1.88 -0.83 17.56
N LEU A 113 1.73 0.50 17.63
CA LEU A 113 0.78 1.18 18.50
C LEU A 113 -0.54 1.42 17.77
N LYS A 114 -1.65 0.96 18.34
CA LYS A 114 -3.00 1.30 17.90
C LYS A 114 -3.48 2.55 18.65
N LYS A 115 -3.36 3.73 18.03
CA LYS A 115 -3.93 4.98 18.55
C LYS A 115 -5.34 5.18 17.99
N GLN A 116 -6.34 5.28 18.86
CA GLN A 116 -7.75 5.32 18.46
C GLN A 116 -8.10 6.52 17.57
N GLU A 117 -7.57 7.70 17.89
CA GLU A 117 -7.74 8.94 17.11
C GLU A 117 -7.31 8.78 15.63
N VAL A 118 -6.21 8.05 15.41
CA VAL A 118 -5.65 7.84 14.06
C VAL A 118 -6.54 6.88 13.26
N LEU A 119 -7.18 5.93 13.92
CA LEU A 119 -8.10 4.98 13.29
C LEU A 119 -9.40 5.68 12.86
N GLU A 120 -9.92 6.60 13.68
CA GLU A 120 -11.12 7.40 13.37
C GLU A 120 -10.90 8.37 12.20
N GLU A 121 -9.71 8.98 12.09
CA GLU A 121 -9.35 9.83 10.94
C GLU A 121 -9.43 9.05 9.62
N VAL A 122 -8.98 7.80 9.63
CA VAL A 122 -8.95 6.94 8.43
C VAL A 122 -10.33 6.51 8.02
N SER A 123 -11.19 6.15 8.98
CA SER A 123 -12.58 5.77 8.70
C SER A 123 -13.32 6.88 7.94
N ARG A 124 -13.16 8.14 8.38
CA ARG A 124 -13.76 9.31 7.69
C ARG A 124 -13.22 9.54 6.28
N ARG A 125 -11.93 9.30 6.05
CA ARG A 125 -11.31 9.47 4.72
C ARG A 125 -11.63 8.32 3.78
N ALA A 126 -11.67 7.09 4.28
CA ALA A 126 -11.96 5.89 3.50
C ALA A 126 -13.33 5.98 2.81
N ALA A 127 -14.33 6.55 3.48
CA ALA A 127 -15.67 6.76 2.92
C ALA A 127 -15.71 7.68 1.68
N ARG A 128 -14.67 8.49 1.45
CA ARG A 128 -14.59 9.44 0.33
C ARG A 128 -13.58 9.04 -0.75
N ALA A 129 -12.81 7.99 -0.52
CA ALA A 129 -11.73 7.59 -1.42
C ALA A 129 -12.28 6.75 -2.57
N ARG A 130 -11.92 7.09 -3.81
CA ARG A 130 -12.10 6.21 -4.97
C ARG A 130 -11.12 5.04 -4.83
N CYS A 131 -11.61 3.81 -4.83
CA CYS A 131 -10.80 2.59 -4.81
C CYS A 131 -11.01 1.78 -6.07
N VAL A 132 -10.01 0.96 -6.42
CA VAL A 132 -10.16 -0.03 -7.48
C VAL A 132 -11.01 -1.18 -6.96
N ASP A 133 -11.99 -1.62 -7.74
CA ASP A 133 -12.79 -2.82 -7.41
C ASP A 133 -12.03 -4.08 -7.87
N PRO A 134 -11.59 -4.96 -6.94
CA PRO A 134 -10.93 -6.21 -7.31
C PRO A 134 -11.78 -7.13 -8.17
N ALA A 135 -13.12 -7.09 -8.03
CA ALA A 135 -14.02 -7.96 -8.79
C ALA A 135 -14.02 -7.63 -10.30
N CYS A 136 -13.62 -6.41 -10.66
CA CYS A 136 -13.50 -5.98 -12.05
C CYS A 136 -12.14 -6.33 -12.68
N LEU A 137 -11.16 -6.79 -11.90
CA LEU A 137 -9.86 -7.15 -12.44
C LEU A 137 -9.94 -8.48 -13.21
N ARG A 138 -9.49 -8.46 -14.46
CA ARG A 138 -9.27 -9.64 -15.29
C ARG A 138 -7.78 -9.72 -15.62
N TRP A 139 -7.03 -10.47 -14.81
CA TRP A 139 -5.57 -10.58 -14.90
C TRP A 139 -5.13 -12.02 -14.61
N TRP A 140 -4.05 -12.48 -15.26
CA TRP A 140 -3.55 -13.85 -15.18
C TRP A 140 -2.02 -13.96 -15.11
N GLY A 141 -1.33 -12.87 -14.75
CA GLY A 141 0.11 -12.91 -14.41
C GLY A 141 1.04 -13.41 -15.52
N GLY A 142 0.63 -13.30 -16.79
CA GLY A 142 1.36 -13.81 -17.95
C GLY A 142 1.08 -15.28 -18.33
N GLY A 143 0.24 -15.99 -17.57
CA GLY A 143 -0.26 -17.32 -17.93
C GLY A 143 -1.40 -17.26 -18.96
N PRO A 144 -1.81 -18.41 -19.54
CA PRO A 144 -2.99 -18.45 -20.39
C PRO A 144 -4.25 -18.07 -19.59
N ALA A 145 -5.18 -17.33 -20.22
CA ALA A 145 -6.45 -17.01 -19.60
C ALA A 145 -7.24 -18.30 -19.28
N PRO A 146 -7.94 -18.38 -18.14
CA PRO A 146 -8.75 -19.54 -17.81
C PRO A 146 -9.82 -19.76 -18.89
N ALA A 147 -9.99 -21.00 -19.33
CA ALA A 147 -11.06 -21.37 -20.25
C ALA A 147 -12.41 -21.04 -19.62
N ARG A 148 -13.26 -20.33 -20.36
CA ARG A 148 -14.62 -19.97 -19.94
C ARG A 148 -15.52 -21.20 -19.88
#